data_AF-A0A170ZDJ0-F1
#
_entry.id   AF-A0A170ZDJ0-F1
#
_cell.length_a   1.000
_cell.length_b   1.000
_cell.length_c   1.000
_cell.angle_alpha   90.00
_cell.angle_beta   90.00
_cell.angle_gamma   90.00
#
_symmetry.space_group_name_H-M   'P 1'
#
loop_
_entity.id
_entity.type
_entity.pdbx_description
1 polymer ?
#
loop_
_entity_poly.entity_id
_entity_poly.type
_entity_poly.pdbx_seq_one_letter_code
_entity_poly.pdbx_strand_id
1 'polypeptide(L)' 'MHRDLVQTRVHLSVLEVTDPRRRSATRLVLSATASPCPAVLDDFRDFVRTVRPDTDAAS' A
#
# COMPACT_ATOMS: atom_id res chain seq x y z
N MET A 1 -18.99 18.17 -15.93
CA MET A 1 -18.02 18.41 -14.84
C MET A 1 -16.99 17.29 -14.87
N HIS A 2 -15.75 17.57 -15.26
CA HIS A 2 -14.64 16.62 -15.21
C HIS A 2 -13.94 16.75 -13.85
N ARG A 3 -13.60 15.64 -13.18
CA ARG A 3 -12.92 15.65 -11.89
C ARG A 3 -11.60 14.92 -12.04
N ASP A 4 -10.51 15.65 -11.83
CA ASP A 4 -9.17 15.10 -11.95
C ASP A 4 -8.91 14.12 -10.81
N LEU A 5 -8.59 12.88 -11.18
CA LEU A 5 -8.24 11.80 -10.28
C LEU A 5 -6.74 11.53 -10.36
N VAL A 6 -6.10 11.60 -9.20
CA VAL A 6 -4.70 11.25 -9.00
C VAL A 6 -4.65 9.88 -8.34
N GLN A 7 -3.80 9.00 -8.87
CA GLN A 7 -3.55 7.69 -8.28
C GLN A 7 -2.10 7.57 -7.83
N THR A 8 -1.91 7.21 -6.56
CA THR A 8 -0.62 6.86 -5.99
C THR A 8 -0.57 5.36 -5.79
N ARG A 9 0.49 4.70 -6.29
CA ARG A 9 0.64 3.24 -6.23
C ARG A 9 1.95 2.89 -5.54
N VAL A 10 1.86 2.03 -4.52
CA VAL A 10 3.01 1.48 -3.80
C VAL A 10 3.01 -0.04 -3.97
N HIS A 11 4.16 -0.60 -4.31
CA HIS A 11 4.36 -2.04 -4.37
C HIS A 11 5.27 -2.44 -3.20
N LEU A 12 4.77 -3.32 -2.36
CA LEU A 12 5.51 -3.90 -1.24
C LEU A 12 5.88 -5.33 -1.61
N SER A 13 7.17 -5.64 -1.64
CA SER A 13 7.65 -7.01 -1.77
C SER A 13 7.78 -7.63 -0.39
N VAL A 14 7.09 -8.74 -0.16
CA VAL A 14 7.11 -9.47 1.09
C VAL A 14 7.71 -10.84 0.82
N LEU A 15 8.74 -11.21 1.58
CA LEU A 15 9.25 -12.57 1.59
C LEU A 15 8.26 -13.45 2.34
N GLU A 16 7.84 -14.54 1.72
CA GLU A 16 6.98 -15.51 2.37
C GLU A 16 7.79 -16.26 3.44
N VAL A 17 7.34 -16.19 4.71
CA VAL A 17 8.07 -16.73 5.86
C VAL A 17 8.14 -18.26 5.82
N THR A 18 7.11 -18.90 5.29
CA THR A 18 6.98 -20.36 5.15
C THR A 18 7.71 -20.93 3.94
N ASP A 19 7.87 -20.16 2.87
CA ASP A 19 8.61 -20.55 1.66
C ASP A 19 9.39 -19.35 1.08
N PRO A 20 10.69 -19.19 1.41
CA PRO A 20 11.51 -18.07 0.94
C PRO A 20 11.69 -18.01 -0.59
N ARG A 21 11.33 -19.08 -1.33
CA ARG A 21 11.38 -19.11 -2.79
C ARG A 21 10.10 -18.53 -3.40
N ARG A 22 9.02 -18.42 -2.63
CA ARG A 22 7.82 -17.68 -3.00
C ARG A 22 7.96 -16.23 -2.60
N ARG A 23 7.67 -15.36 -3.56
CA ARG A 23 7.62 -13.91 -3.35
C ARG A 23 6.16 -13.50 -3.44
N SER A 24 5.65 -12.93 -2.36
CA SER A 24 4.35 -12.27 -2.39
C SER A 24 4.55 -10.78 -2.60
N ALA A 25 3.67 -10.17 -3.39
CA ALA A 25 3.67 -8.73 -3.61
C ALA A 25 2.32 -8.17 -3.19
N THR A 26 2.34 -7.18 -2.30
CA THR A 26 1.14 -6.43 -1.91
C THR A 26 1.17 -5.09 -2.61
N ARG A 27 0.11 -4.76 -3.35
CA ARG A 27 -0.04 -3.47 -4.02
C ARG A 27 -1.07 -2.61 -3.28
N LEU A 28 -0.64 -1.44 -2.83
CA LEU A 28 -1.49 -0.44 -2.20
C LEU A 28 -1.74 0.70 -3.19
N VAL A 29 -3.01 1.09 -3.35
CA VAL A 29 -3.43 2.12 -4.31
C VAL A 29 -4.30 3.16 -3.61
N LEU A 30 -3.81 4.39 -3.54
CA LEU A 30 -4.62 5.55 -3.16
C LEU A 30 -5.16 6.20 -4.43
N SER A 31 -6.48 6.41 -4.51
CA SER A 31 -7.10 7.22 -5.56
C SER A 31 -7.78 8.42 -4.89
N ALA A 32 -7.33 9.62 -5.23
CA ALA A 32 -7.81 10.86 -4.65
C ALA A 32 -8.04 11.91 -5.74
N THR A 33 -8.74 12.99 -5.42
CA THR A 33 -8.95 14.07 -6.38
C THR A 33 -7.82 15.08 -6.26
N ALA A 34 -7.42 15.71 -7.37
CA ALA A 34 -6.21 16.53 -7.43
C ALA A 34 -6.10 17.57 -6.29
N SER A 35 -7.23 18.18 -5.91
CA SER A 35 -7.44 18.77 -4.59
C SER A 35 -8.35 17.85 -3.77
N PRO A 36 -8.00 17.39 -2.56
CA PRO A 36 -6.84 17.72 -1.70
C PRO A 36 -5.72 16.66 -1.69
N CYS A 37 -5.28 16.18 -2.87
CA CYS A 37 -4.31 15.08 -2.98
C CYS A 37 -3.02 15.22 -2.11
N PRO A 38 -2.42 16.42 -1.94
CA PRO A 38 -1.22 16.54 -1.12
C PRO A 38 -1.43 16.17 0.35
N ALA A 39 -2.58 16.52 0.94
CA ALA A 39 -2.86 16.27 2.35
C ALA A 39 -3.04 14.77 2.65
N VAL A 40 -3.78 14.06 1.79
CA VAL A 40 -4.03 12.62 1.96
C VAL A 40 -2.84 11.74 1.59
N LEU A 41 -1.84 12.31 0.90
CA LEU A 41 -0.63 11.58 0.52
C LEU A 41 0.28 11.32 1.71
N ASP A 42 0.42 12.28 2.62
CA ASP A 42 1.23 12.12 3.84
C ASP A 42 0.60 11.08 4.77
N ASP A 43 -0.72 11.15 4.98
CA ASP A 43 -1.46 10.12 5.73
C ASP A 43 -1.31 8.73 5.10
N PHE A 44 -1.39 8.64 3.77
CA PHE A 44 -1.20 7.37 3.06
C PHE A 44 0.23 6.84 3.20
N ARG A 45 1.24 7.72 3.21
CA ARG A 45 2.63 7.34 3.47
C ARG A 45 2.79 6.76 4.87
N ASP A 46 2.18 7.38 5.87
CA ASP A 46 2.24 6.88 7.25
C ASP A 46 1.47 5.57 7.41
N PHE A 47 0.33 5.41 6.73
CA PHE A 47 -0.37 4.12 6.65
C PHE A 47 0.49 3.03 6.01
N VAL A 48 1.16 3.30 4.89
CA VAL A 48 2.05 2.32 4.22
C VAL A 48 3.15 1.83 5.19
N ARG A 49 3.63 2.69 6.10
CA ARG A 49 4.64 2.32 7.11
C ARG A 49 4.11 1.39 8.20
N THR A 50 2.80 1.35 8.43
CA THR A 50 2.19 0.43 9.41
C THR A 50 1.87 -0.94 8.82
N VAL A 51 1.82 -1.07 7.49
CA VAL A 51 1.52 -2.35 6.83
C VAL A 51 2.65 -3.32 7.10
N ARG A 52 2.34 -4.35 7.89
CA ARG A 52 3.19 -5.50 8.15
C ARG A 52 2.41 -6.76 7.79
N PRO A 53 3.02 -7.72 7.10
CA PRO A 53 2.43 -9.04 6.96
C PRO A 53 2.14 -9.61 8.34
N ASP A 54 0.96 -10.19 8.53
CA ASP A 54 0.72 -11.01 9.70
C ASP A 54 1.56 -12.29 9.57
N THR A 55 2.60 -12.40 10.39
CA THR A 55 3.54 -13.53 10.37
C THR A 55 3.22 -14.58 11.42
N ASP A 56 2.22 -14.34 12.28
CA ASP A 56 1.74 -15.37 13.21
C ASP A 56 0.88 -16.35 12.42
N ALA A 57 1.56 -17.36 11.87
CA ALA A 57 0.91 -18.58 11.44
C ALA A 57 0.12 -19.14 12.63
N ALA A 58 -1.20 -19.15 12.51
CA ALA A 58 -2.09 -19.82 13.44
C ALA A 58 -1.51 -21.20 13.80
N SER A 59 -1.18 -21.38 15.08
CA SER A 59 -0.76 -22.65 15.67
C SER A 59 -1.90 -23.67 15.65
#